data_AF-A0A969QXI1-F1
#
_entry.id   AF-A0A969QXI1-F1
#
_cell.length_a   1.000
_cell.length_b   1.000
_cell.length_c   1.000
_cell.angle_alpha   90.00
_cell.angle_beta   90.00
_cell.angle_gamma   90.00
#
_symmetry.space_group_name_H-M   'P 1'
#
loop_
_entity.id
_entity.type
_entity.pdbx_description
1 polymer ?
#
loop_
_entity_poly.entity_id
_entity_poly.type
_entity_poly.pdbx_seq_one_letter_code
_entity_poly.pdbx_strand_id
1 'polypeptide(L)' 'THELDARLMASCVHEVDVRESTTITLRFDPRMLSRIKRIARSRFLNYQSMMKQWLAERLEDEMRKL' A
#
# COMPACT_ATOMS: atom_id res chain seq x y z
N THR A 1 -46.49 -1.88 8.42
CA THR A 1 -45.41 -2.87 8.16
C THR A 1 -44.09 -2.12 8.26
N HIS A 2 -43.28 -2.40 9.29
CA HIS A 2 -41.96 -1.78 9.44
C HIS A 2 -40.98 -2.56 8.57
N GLU A 3 -40.85 -2.16 7.31
CA GLU A 3 -39.89 -2.76 6.38
C GLU A 3 -38.64 -1.89 6.33
N LEU A 4 -37.47 -2.54 6.34
CA LEU A 4 -36.17 -1.88 6.31
C LEU A 4 -36.05 -1.06 5.01
N ASP A 5 -35.76 0.24 5.12
CA ASP A 5 -35.60 1.12 3.95
C ASP A 5 -34.47 0.60 3.05
N ALA A 6 -34.77 0.37 1.77
CA ALA A 6 -33.81 -0.10 0.77
C ALA A 6 -32.61 0.86 0.64
N ARG A 7 -32.78 2.14 0.95
CA ARG A 7 -31.68 3.12 0.98
C ARG A 7 -30.72 2.87 2.14
N LEU A 8 -31.23 2.42 3.29
CA LEU A 8 -30.41 1.99 4.42
C LEU A 8 -29.58 0.75 4.05
N MET A 9 -30.18 -0.21 3.35
CA MET A 9 -29.48 -1.41 2.86
C MET A 9 -28.33 -1.05 1.89
N ALA A 10 -28.55 -0.07 1.01
CA ALA A 10 -27.52 0.42 0.11
C ALA A 10 -26.35 1.10 0.83
N SER A 11 -26.61 1.80 1.94
CA SER A 11 -25.56 2.42 2.76
C SER A 11 -24.71 1.42 3.57
N CYS A 12 -25.15 0.17 3.67
CA CYS A 12 -24.39 -0.93 4.31
C CYS A 12 -23.50 -1.70 3.33
N VAL A 13 -23.51 -1.35 2.04
CA VAL A 13 -22.56 -1.90 1.07
C VAL A 13 -21.21 -1.27 1.38
N HIS A 14 -20.42 -1.99 2.17
CA HIS A 14 -19.05 -1.67 2.52
C HIS A 14 -18.25 -1.31 1.26
N GLU A 15 -17.87 -0.03 1.15
CA GLU A 15 -17.02 0.45 0.07
C GLU A 15 -15.66 -0.27 0.12
N VAL A 16 -15.35 -0.92 -1.02
CA VAL A 16 -14.09 -1.52 -1.45
C VAL A 16 -13.13 -1.89 -0.32
N ASP A 17 -13.16 -3.18 0.00
CA ASP A 17 -12.21 -3.89 0.85
C ASP A 17 -10.77 -3.36 0.68
N VAL A 18 -10.16 -2.92 1.79
CA VAL A 18 -8.80 -2.39 1.93
C VAL A 18 -7.71 -3.47 1.65
N ARG A 19 -8.06 -4.51 0.89
CA ARG A 19 -7.28 -5.72 0.62
C ARG A 19 -6.85 -5.88 -0.83
N GLU A 20 -7.29 -5.02 -1.75
CA GLU A 20 -6.83 -5.08 -3.14
C GLU A 20 -5.40 -4.52 -3.29
N SER A 21 -4.43 -5.42 -3.21
CA SER A 21 -3.05 -5.13 -3.58
C SER A 21 -2.98 -4.83 -5.08
N THR A 22 -2.69 -3.58 -5.43
CA THR A 22 -2.46 -3.19 -6.84
C THR A 22 -1.01 -3.47 -7.22
N THR A 23 -0.80 -4.13 -8.37
CA THR A 23 0.55 -4.35 -8.91
C THR A 23 1.01 -3.12 -9.68
N ILE A 24 2.13 -2.53 -9.27
CA ILE A 24 2.79 -1.42 -9.98
C ILE A 24 4.06 -1.92 -10.67
N THR A 25 4.38 -1.37 -11.84
CA THR A 25 5.64 -1.64 -12.57
C THR A 25 6.48 -0.37 -12.64
N LEU A 26 7.72 -0.44 -12.14
CA LEU A 26 8.68 0.68 -12.13
C LEU A 26 9.99 0.23 -12.78
N ARG A 27 10.60 1.09 -13.60
CA ARG A 27 11.92 0.86 -14.20
C ARG A 27 13.00 1.57 -13.39
N PHE A 28 14.03 0.84 -13.01
CA PHE A 28 15.17 1.35 -12.26
C PHE A 28 16.47 0.99 -12.96
N ASP A 29 17.49 1.81 -12.78
CA ASP A 29 18.85 1.43 -13.15
C ASP A 29 19.26 0.14 -12.40
N PRO A 30 19.88 -0.86 -13.06
CA PRO A 30 20.25 -2.12 -12.42
C PRO A 30 21.15 -1.94 -11.19
N ARG A 31 22.04 -0.94 -11.19
CA ARG A 31 22.96 -0.66 -10.06
C ARG A 31 22.18 -0.16 -8.86
N MET A 32 21.11 0.60 -9.07
CA MET A 32 20.24 1.04 -7.98
C MET A 32 19.50 -0.15 -7.35
N LEU A 33 18.96 -1.07 -8.16
CA LEU A 33 18.34 -2.30 -7.64
C LEU A 33 19.33 -3.15 -6.84
N SER A 34 20.58 -3.27 -7.29
CA SER A 34 21.64 -3.96 -6.53
C SER A 34 21.90 -3.31 -5.17
N ARG A 35 21.91 -1.97 -5.09
CA ARG A 35 22.05 -1.23 -3.83
C ARG A 35 20.88 -1.49 -2.89
N ILE A 36 19.65 -1.46 -3.40
CA ILE A 36 18.43 -1.75 -2.61
C ILE A 36 18.49 -3.17 -2.04
N LYS A 37 18.82 -4.17 -2.88
CA LYS A 37 18.98 -5.56 -2.44
C LYS A 37 20.06 -5.72 -1.36
N ARG A 38 21.17 -4.97 -1.46
CA ARG A 38 22.24 -4.98 -0.45
C ARG A 38 21.77 -4.44 0.90
N ILE A 39 21.01 -3.34 0.90
CA ILE A 39 20.42 -2.76 2.14
C ILE A 39 19.39 -3.72 2.75
N ALA A 40 18.55 -4.34 1.93
CA ALA A 40 17.58 -5.32 2.42
C ALA A 40 18.27 -6.51 3.09
N ARG A 41 19.35 -7.02 2.47
CA ARG A 41 20.16 -8.11 3.04
C ARG A 41 20.80 -7.74 4.37
N SER A 42 21.35 -6.53 4.51
CA SER A 42 21.96 -6.10 5.77
C SER A 42 20.95 -5.95 6.91
N ARG A 43 19.66 -5.83 6.59
CA ARG A 43 18.56 -5.76 7.56
C ARG A 43 17.82 -7.09 7.72
N PHE A 44 18.26 -8.15 7.04
CA PHE A 44 17.59 -9.46 6.99
C PHE A 44 16.13 -9.37 6.51
N LEU A 45 15.82 -8.47 5.57
CA LEU A 45 14.48 -8.24 5.02
C LEU A 45 14.37 -8.59 3.52
N ASN A 46 13.16 -8.88 3.05
CA ASN A 46 12.86 -8.94 1.62
C ASN A 46 12.80 -7.52 1.04
N TYR A 47 13.54 -7.28 -0.05
CA TYR A 47 13.63 -5.95 -0.67
C TYR A 47 12.28 -5.40 -1.16
N GLN A 48 11.36 -6.26 -1.61
CA GLN A 48 10.03 -5.85 -2.05
C GLN A 48 9.20 -5.35 -0.86
N SER A 49 9.14 -6.13 0.23
CA SER A 49 8.46 -5.71 1.46
C SER A 49 9.09 -4.45 2.06
N MET A 50 10.42 -4.36 2.05
CA MET A 50 11.15 -3.18 2.51
C MET A 50 10.79 -1.93 1.71
N MET A 51 10.73 -2.02 0.38
CA MET A 51 10.33 -0.89 -0.47
C MET A 51 8.88 -0.48 -0.23
N LYS A 52 7.96 -1.44 -0.04
CA LYS A 52 6.56 -1.15 0.26
C LYS A 52 6.42 -0.37 1.57
N GLN A 53 7.07 -0.85 2.64
CA GLN A 53 7.02 -0.18 3.94
C GLN A 53 7.65 1.21 3.87
N TRP A 54 8.84 1.35 3.27
CA TRP A 54 9.52 2.63 3.14
C TRP A 54 8.68 3.66 2.36
N LEU A 55 8.00 3.23 1.30
CA LEU A 55 7.11 4.10 0.53
C LEU A 55 5.89 4.54 1.34
N ALA A 56 5.29 3.63 2.12
CA ALA A 56 4.17 3.94 2.99
C ALA A 56 4.56 4.98 4.06
N GLU A 57 5.68 4.75 4.77
CA GLU A 57 6.23 5.70 5.76
C GLU A 57 6.47 7.08 5.13
N ARG A 58 7.09 7.10 3.93
CA ARG A 58 7.39 8.36 3.25
C ARG A 58 6.13 9.11 2.82
N LEU A 59 5.08 8.41 2.39
CA LEU A 59 3.79 9.00 2.02
C LEU A 59 3.06 9.57 3.24
N GLU A 60 3.00 8.83 4.34
CA GLU A 60 2.39 9.29 5.60
C GLU A 60 3.08 10.56 6.13
N ASP A 61 4.42 10.59 6.08
CA ASP A 61 5.19 11.75 6.50
C ASP A 61 4.94 12.98 5.62
N GLU A 62 4.78 12.81 4.31
CA GLU A 62 4.44 13.92 3.40
C GLU A 62 2.99 14.38 3.59
N MET A 63 2.04 13.46 3.80
CA MET A 63 0.66 13.81 4.14
C MET A 63 0.54 14.62 5.43
N ARG A 64 1.37 14.35 6.44
CA ARG A 64 1.38 15.11 7.69
C ARG A 64 1.88 16.55 7.51
N LYS A 65 2.65 16.83 6.46
CA LYS A 65 3.21 18.17 6.17
C LYS A 65 2.30 19.04 5.32
N LEU A 66 1.29 18.45 4.67
CA LEU A 66 0.24 19.15 3.93
C LEU A 66 -0.81 19.70 4.90
#